data_AF-A0A9W7SRA5-F1
#
_entry.id   AF-A0A9W7SRA5-F1
#
_cell.length_a   1.000
_cell.length_b   1.000
_cell.length_c   1.000
_cell.angle_alpha   90.00
_cell.angle_beta   90.00
_cell.angle_gamma   90.00
#
_symmetry.space_group_name_H-M   'P 1'
#
loop_
_entity.id
_entity.type
_entity.pdbx_description
1 polymer ?
#
loop_
_entity_poly.entity_id
_entity_poly.type
_entity_poly.pdbx_seq_one_letter_code
_entity_poly.pdbx_strand_id
1 'polypeptide(L)'
;MVSSFIQGFQKFIQGDGWKELRSMDMKTIWYNLRHFNLNDVDWANVNYSFVLLGTVCLGFVGMIIAAQFTPDYKAPGMNKVNMALGSDQAQQDQDAPPIPPPTEIVALRVYPIKSCRGFEVDSSRLRKTGLTLDRNWMLVDADRKFLTIRSDPLMTLIDTALVDGPEGEQMLEVTIHGTDARITVPAHPSQQWLQAHTTLTRVEIWEHETDAWQYGAAINQIFRDYFQKPVALVYKGPAQRLNAVNGRPALYGHAVPHHFADVVSLQIASQASLHDLDRRL
;
A
#
# COMPACT_ATOMS: atom_id res chain seq x y z
N MET A 1 -21.14 -12.10 -12.07
CA MET A 1 -20.00 -13.01 -12.38
C MET A 1 -20.18 -14.39 -11.74
N VAL A 2 -20.42 -14.46 -10.42
CA VAL A 2 -20.67 -15.74 -9.69
C VAL A 2 -21.92 -16.50 -10.17
N SER A 3 -23.02 -15.80 -10.50
CA SER A 3 -24.26 -16.44 -10.99
C SER A 3 -24.09 -17.13 -12.35
N SER A 4 -23.29 -16.53 -13.24
CA SER A 4 -23.01 -17.07 -14.57
C SER A 4 -22.13 -18.33 -14.51
N PHE A 5 -21.25 -18.41 -13.52
CA PHE A 5 -20.41 -19.58 -13.27
C PHE A 5 -21.24 -20.74 -12.72
N ILE A 6 -22.14 -20.49 -11.77
CA ILE A 6 -23.03 -21.52 -11.20
C ILE A 6 -23.97 -22.09 -12.27
N GLN A 7 -24.53 -21.23 -13.14
CA GLN A 7 -25.36 -21.68 -14.26
C GLN A 7 -24.57 -22.49 -15.31
N GLY A 8 -23.33 -22.12 -15.59
CA GLY A 8 -22.43 -22.89 -16.46
C GLY A 8 -22.10 -24.27 -15.88
N PHE A 9 -21.88 -24.35 -14.56
CA PHE A 9 -21.59 -25.59 -13.84
C PHE A 9 -22.82 -26.52 -13.77
N GLN A 10 -24.03 -25.97 -13.59
CA GLN A 10 -25.26 -26.77 -13.63
C GLN A 10 -25.54 -27.35 -15.02
N LYS A 11 -25.32 -26.56 -16.08
CA LYS A 11 -25.37 -27.07 -17.47
C LYS A 11 -24.30 -28.13 -17.74
N PHE A 12 -23.12 -28.00 -17.15
CA PHE A 12 -22.03 -28.98 -17.26
C PHE A 12 -22.41 -30.35 -16.68
N ILE A 13 -23.00 -30.40 -15.47
CA ILE A 13 -23.40 -31.67 -14.84
C ILE A 13 -24.58 -32.34 -15.57
N GLN A 14 -25.44 -31.55 -16.22
CA GLN A 14 -26.66 -32.05 -16.88
C GLN A 14 -26.47 -32.38 -18.37
N GLY A 15 -25.29 -32.11 -18.94
CA GLY A 15 -25.00 -32.37 -20.35
C GLY A 15 -24.95 -33.86 -20.71
N ASP A 16 -25.26 -34.18 -21.97
CA ASP A 16 -25.43 -35.56 -22.43
C ASP A 16 -24.18 -36.44 -22.28
N GLY A 17 -22.97 -35.85 -22.29
CA GLY A 17 -21.72 -36.59 -22.05
C GLY A 17 -21.60 -37.21 -20.64
N TRP A 18 -22.28 -36.66 -19.63
CA TRP A 18 -22.33 -37.27 -18.29
C TRP A 18 -23.32 -38.43 -18.19
N LYS A 19 -24.32 -38.51 -19.08
CA LYS A 19 -25.28 -39.62 -19.10
C LYS A 19 -24.64 -40.92 -19.58
N GLU A 20 -23.79 -40.84 -20.61
CA GLU A 20 -23.03 -42.00 -21.11
C GLU A 20 -22.04 -42.51 -20.04
N LEU A 21 -21.26 -41.61 -19.44
CA LEU A 21 -20.31 -41.96 -18.35
C LEU A 21 -20.98 -42.58 -17.13
N ARG A 22 -22.20 -42.14 -16.75
CA ARG A 22 -22.97 -42.74 -15.64
C ARG A 22 -23.55 -44.11 -15.96
N SER A 23 -23.70 -44.44 -17.24
CA SER A 23 -24.28 -45.71 -17.69
C SER A 23 -23.24 -46.82 -17.90
N MET A 24 -21.95 -46.48 -17.88
CA MET A 24 -20.86 -47.43 -18.10
C MET A 24 -20.45 -48.15 -16.80
N ASP A 25 -20.28 -49.47 -16.89
CA ASP A 25 -19.73 -50.26 -15.79
C ASP A 25 -18.25 -49.91 -15.54
N MET A 26 -17.84 -49.96 -14.27
CA MET A 26 -16.51 -49.60 -13.79
C MET A 26 -15.40 -50.43 -14.44
N LYS A 27 -15.67 -51.70 -14.80
CA LYS A 27 -14.70 -52.55 -15.51
C LYS A 27 -14.44 -52.05 -16.93
N THR A 28 -15.47 -51.60 -17.63
CA THR A 28 -15.38 -51.04 -18.99
C THR A 28 -14.65 -49.71 -18.99
N ILE A 29 -14.95 -48.85 -18.00
CA ILE A 29 -14.23 -47.58 -17.81
C ILE A 29 -12.74 -47.84 -17.60
N TRP A 30 -12.39 -48.80 -16.74
CA TRP A 30 -11.00 -49.11 -16.44
C TRP A 30 -10.26 -49.76 -17.62
N TYR A 31 -10.93 -50.63 -18.39
CA TYR A 31 -10.39 -51.21 -19.61
C TYR A 31 -10.07 -50.15 -20.67
N ASN A 32 -11.00 -49.22 -20.90
CA ASN A 32 -10.84 -48.13 -21.86
C ASN A 32 -9.73 -47.16 -21.46
N LEU A 33 -9.61 -46.83 -20.17
CA LEU A 33 -8.50 -46.01 -19.65
C LEU A 33 -7.13 -46.67 -19.88
N ARG A 34 -7.04 -48.00 -19.69
CA ARG A 34 -5.77 -48.73 -19.80
C ARG A 34 -5.30 -48.92 -21.26
N HIS A 35 -6.23 -48.92 -22.21
CA HIS A 35 -5.94 -49.05 -23.64
C HIS A 35 -6.16 -47.74 -24.40
N PHE A 36 -6.23 -46.61 -23.68
CA PHE A 36 -6.41 -45.29 -24.28
C PHE A 36 -5.18 -44.88 -25.08
N ASN A 37 -5.38 -44.56 -26.35
CA ASN A 37 -4.33 -44.05 -27.23
C ASN A 37 -4.71 -42.66 -27.74
N LEU A 38 -3.81 -41.70 -27.58
CA LEU A 38 -4.01 -40.30 -27.98
C LEU A 38 -4.22 -40.14 -29.50
N ASN A 39 -3.77 -41.10 -30.29
CA ASN A 39 -3.90 -41.09 -31.74
C ASN A 39 -5.31 -41.47 -32.23
N ASP A 40 -6.13 -42.09 -31.38
CA ASP A 40 -7.50 -42.52 -31.72
C ASP A 40 -8.54 -41.43 -31.38
N VAL A 41 -8.08 -40.28 -30.88
CA VAL A 41 -8.94 -39.14 -30.55
C VAL A 41 -9.21 -38.32 -31.82
N ASP A 42 -10.48 -38.16 -32.17
CA ASP A 42 -10.89 -37.26 -33.26
C ASP A 42 -10.78 -35.78 -32.82
N TRP A 43 -9.56 -35.26 -32.85
CA TRP A 43 -9.21 -33.90 -32.42
C TRP A 43 -10.01 -32.81 -33.13
N ALA A 44 -10.55 -33.06 -34.33
CA ALA A 44 -11.33 -32.07 -35.08
C ALA A 44 -12.69 -31.76 -34.43
N ASN A 45 -13.25 -32.70 -33.65
CA ASN A 45 -14.55 -32.57 -33.00
C ASN A 45 -14.46 -32.48 -31.46
N VAL A 46 -13.26 -32.33 -30.92
CA VAL A 46 -13.05 -32.19 -29.47
C VAL A 46 -13.54 -30.81 -29.01
N ASN A 47 -14.46 -30.81 -28.04
CA ASN A 47 -14.82 -29.58 -27.34
C ASN A 47 -13.68 -29.16 -26.40
N TYR A 48 -12.76 -28.35 -26.91
CA TYR A 48 -11.58 -27.89 -26.18
C TYR A 48 -11.90 -27.17 -24.86
N SER A 49 -13.07 -26.53 -24.75
CA SER A 49 -13.51 -25.92 -23.48
C SER A 49 -13.79 -26.99 -22.41
N PHE A 50 -14.30 -28.14 -22.82
CA PHE A 50 -14.59 -29.27 -21.93
C PHE A 50 -13.31 -29.96 -21.47
N VAL A 51 -12.32 -30.10 -22.36
CA VAL A 51 -10.99 -30.63 -22.01
C VAL A 51 -10.31 -29.69 -21.03
N LEU A 52 -10.26 -28.39 -21.32
CA LEU A 52 -9.57 -27.40 -20.47
C LEU A 52 -10.20 -27.32 -19.07
N LEU A 53 -11.53 -27.35 -18.99
CA LEU A 53 -12.25 -27.38 -17.72
C LEU A 53 -11.99 -28.69 -16.95
N GLY A 54 -11.99 -29.83 -17.65
CA GLY A 54 -11.66 -31.14 -17.07
C GLY A 54 -10.25 -31.18 -16.49
N THR A 55 -9.26 -30.63 -17.19
CA THR A 55 -7.86 -30.55 -16.71
C THR A 55 -7.74 -29.65 -15.48
N VAL A 56 -8.43 -28.50 -15.47
CA VAL A 56 -8.46 -27.59 -14.31
C VAL A 56 -9.13 -28.26 -13.11
N CYS A 57 -10.25 -28.95 -13.30
CA CYS A 57 -10.94 -29.67 -12.23
C CYS A 57 -10.09 -30.82 -11.67
N LEU A 58 -9.43 -31.62 -12.51
CA LEU A 58 -8.51 -32.67 -12.08
C LEU A 58 -7.31 -32.09 -11.30
N GLY A 59 -6.78 -30.94 -11.74
CA GLY A 59 -5.72 -30.22 -11.03
C GLY A 59 -6.16 -29.73 -9.64
N PHE A 60 -7.36 -29.18 -9.52
CA PHE A 60 -7.93 -28.74 -8.24
C PHE A 60 -8.19 -29.91 -7.28
N VAL A 61 -8.79 -31.00 -7.78
CA VAL A 61 -9.02 -32.21 -6.97
C VAL A 61 -7.69 -32.83 -6.54
N GLY A 62 -6.70 -32.87 -7.43
CA GLY A 62 -5.34 -33.30 -7.12
C GLY A 62 -4.69 -32.43 -6.04
N MET A 63 -4.84 -31.10 -6.10
CA MET A 63 -4.36 -30.19 -5.06
C MET A 63 -5.05 -30.41 -3.71
N ILE A 64 -6.37 -30.66 -3.68
CA ILE A 64 -7.12 -30.91 -2.45
C ILE A 64 -6.69 -32.24 -1.82
N ILE A 65 -6.57 -33.31 -2.62
CA ILE A 65 -6.09 -34.61 -2.13
C ILE A 65 -4.64 -34.48 -1.64
N ALA A 66 -3.77 -33.82 -2.40
CA ALA A 66 -2.40 -33.56 -1.97
C ALA A 66 -2.36 -32.79 -0.65
N ALA A 67 -3.20 -31.77 -0.47
CA ALA A 67 -3.30 -31.00 0.77
C ALA A 67 -3.86 -31.80 1.96
N GLN A 68 -4.65 -32.86 1.73
CA GLN A 68 -5.15 -33.74 2.78
C GLN A 68 -4.14 -34.80 3.23
N PHE A 69 -3.20 -35.18 2.34
CA PHE A 69 -2.18 -36.19 2.62
C PHE A 69 -0.77 -35.62 2.84
N THR A 70 -0.58 -34.30 2.69
CA THR A 70 0.62 -33.61 3.14
C THR A 70 0.41 -33.03 4.54
N PRO A 71 1.13 -33.49 5.57
CA PRO A 71 1.08 -32.85 6.88
C PRO A 71 1.63 -31.44 6.76
N ASP A 72 0.82 -30.43 7.09
CA ASP A 72 1.15 -29.00 7.11
C ASP A 72 2.21 -28.58 6.07
N TYR A 73 1.90 -28.79 4.78
CA TYR A 73 2.72 -28.23 3.71
C TYR A 73 2.58 -26.71 3.74
N LYS A 74 3.45 -26.06 4.52
CA LYS A 74 3.75 -24.64 4.38
C LYS A 74 4.21 -24.44 2.95
N ALA A 75 3.42 -23.70 2.15
CA ALA A 75 3.85 -23.25 0.84
C ALA A 75 5.29 -22.72 0.94
N PRO A 76 6.24 -23.17 0.10
CA PRO A 76 7.60 -22.68 0.15
C PRO A 76 7.55 -21.17 -0.15
N GLY A 77 7.73 -20.35 0.89
CA GLY A 77 7.60 -18.90 0.83
C GLY A 77 6.60 -18.27 1.80
N MET A 78 5.67 -19.03 2.40
CA MET A 78 4.86 -18.52 3.53
C MET A 78 5.50 -18.90 4.86
N ASN A 79 6.69 -18.36 5.05
CA ASN A 79 7.20 -18.13 6.37
C ASN A 79 6.22 -17.18 7.08
N LYS A 80 5.49 -17.67 8.10
CA LYS A 80 4.93 -16.84 9.19
C LYS A 80 6.09 -16.26 10.03
N VAL A 81 7.05 -15.68 9.34
CA VAL A 81 8.11 -14.88 9.91
C VAL A 81 7.54 -13.49 9.78
N ASN A 82 7.26 -12.85 10.91
CA ASN A 82 7.26 -11.39 10.96
C ASN A 82 8.48 -10.96 10.16
N MET A 83 8.29 -10.33 9.00
CA MET A 83 9.33 -9.97 8.03
C MET A 83 10.22 -8.83 8.55
N ALA A 84 10.45 -8.82 9.87
CA ALA A 84 11.30 -7.99 10.69
C ALA A 84 12.20 -8.84 11.61
N LEU A 85 11.99 -10.16 11.72
CA LEU A 85 12.98 -11.08 12.29
C LEU A 85 13.87 -11.54 11.15
N GLY A 86 15.15 -11.17 11.24
CA GLY A 86 16.15 -11.35 10.20
C GLY A 86 16.21 -12.77 9.66
N SER A 87 16.69 -12.88 8.42
CA SER A 87 17.22 -14.14 7.90
C SER A 87 18.17 -14.77 8.93
N ASP A 88 18.38 -16.09 8.87
CA ASP A 88 19.37 -16.85 9.67
C ASP A 88 20.84 -16.36 9.49
N GLN A 89 21.04 -15.19 8.87
CA GLN A 89 22.28 -14.43 8.78
C GLN A 89 22.30 -13.19 9.68
N ALA A 90 21.29 -12.98 10.54
CA ALA A 90 21.37 -11.96 11.58
C ALA A 90 22.47 -12.37 12.56
N GLN A 91 23.68 -11.81 12.38
CA GLN A 91 24.76 -11.93 13.35
C GLN A 91 24.25 -11.35 14.67
N GLN A 92 23.94 -12.23 15.61
CA GLN A 92 23.56 -11.83 16.96
C GLN A 92 24.83 -11.25 17.60
N ASP A 93 24.87 -9.93 17.71
CA ASP A 93 25.93 -9.24 18.45
C ASP A 93 25.85 -9.69 19.91
N GLN A 94 26.86 -10.43 20.37
CA GLN A 94 26.88 -11.04 21.71
C GLN A 94 26.95 -9.98 22.82
N ASP A 95 27.38 -8.77 22.48
CA ASP A 95 27.43 -7.62 23.39
C ASP A 95 26.17 -6.74 23.31
N ALA A 96 25.17 -7.13 22.49
CA ALA A 96 23.93 -6.37 22.38
C ALA A 96 23.12 -6.41 23.68
N PRO A 97 22.50 -5.29 24.08
CA PRO A 97 21.58 -5.28 25.21
C PRO A 97 20.42 -6.27 24.97
N PRO A 98 19.86 -6.86 26.06
CA PRO A 98 18.75 -7.80 25.92
C PRO A 98 17.57 -7.16 25.18
N ILE A 99 16.90 -7.96 24.35
CA ILE A 99 15.69 -7.51 23.65
C ILE A 99 14.69 -7.03 24.70
N PRO A 100 14.18 -5.79 24.61
CA PRO A 100 13.21 -5.28 25.57
C PRO A 100 11.95 -6.17 25.58
N PRO A 101 11.20 -6.21 26.68
CA PRO A 101 9.94 -6.95 26.74
C PRO A 101 9.01 -6.52 25.59
N PRO A 102 8.10 -7.41 25.13
CA PRO A 102 7.20 -7.09 24.03
C PRO A 102 6.45 -5.78 24.28
N THR A 103 6.54 -4.87 23.32
CA THR A 103 5.79 -3.61 23.32
C THR A 103 4.63 -3.68 22.33
N GLU A 104 3.54 -2.99 22.63
CA GLU A 104 2.40 -2.85 21.71
C GLU A 104 2.37 -1.47 21.05
N ILE A 105 1.78 -1.39 19.86
CA ILE A 105 1.50 -0.13 19.20
C ILE A 105 0.17 0.39 19.76
N VAL A 106 0.23 1.44 20.58
CA VAL A 106 -0.97 2.04 21.20
C VAL A 106 -1.65 3.07 20.28
N ALA A 107 -0.93 3.63 19.32
CA ALA A 107 -1.45 4.59 18.35
C ALA A 107 -0.55 4.63 17.10
N LEU A 108 -1.15 4.83 15.93
CA LEU A 108 -0.44 5.02 14.68
C LEU A 108 -0.91 6.32 14.04
N ARG A 109 0.01 7.25 13.78
CA ARG A 109 -0.31 8.58 13.25
C ARG A 109 0.35 8.83 11.91
N VAL A 110 -0.39 9.47 11.01
CA VAL A 110 0.07 9.87 9.69
C VAL A 110 -0.07 11.38 9.56
N TYR A 111 0.93 12.03 8.96
CA TYR A 111 0.94 13.48 8.75
C TYR A 111 1.08 13.76 7.25
N PRO A 112 -0.04 13.90 6.52
CA PRO A 112 -0.02 14.00 5.07
C PRO A 112 0.77 15.20 4.55
N ILE A 113 0.59 16.36 5.20
CA ILE A 113 1.28 17.59 4.87
C ILE A 113 2.40 17.82 5.89
N LYS A 114 3.63 18.01 5.40
CA LYS A 114 4.77 18.36 6.24
C LYS A 114 4.44 19.55 7.15
N SER A 115 4.70 19.41 8.44
CA SER A 115 4.53 20.44 9.48
C SER A 115 3.08 20.78 9.87
N CYS A 116 2.06 20.18 9.24
CA CYS A 116 0.66 20.34 9.64
C CYS A 116 0.20 19.22 10.58
N ARG A 117 -1.01 19.34 11.14
CA ARG A 117 -1.59 18.28 11.98
C ARG A 117 -1.92 17.05 11.14
N GLY A 118 -1.60 15.90 11.71
CA GLY A 118 -1.95 14.60 11.18
C GLY A 118 -3.22 14.04 11.82
N PHE A 119 -3.50 12.78 11.51
CA PHE A 119 -4.61 12.03 12.09
C PHE A 119 -4.16 10.61 12.46
N GLU A 120 -4.94 9.97 13.32
CA GLU A 120 -4.73 8.59 13.76
C GLU A 120 -5.35 7.60 12.77
N VAL A 121 -4.72 6.44 12.61
CA VAL A 121 -5.20 5.35 11.77
C VAL A 121 -5.04 4.02 12.51
N ASP A 122 -5.95 3.09 12.31
CA ASP A 122 -5.87 1.76 12.94
C ASP A 122 -4.77 0.89 12.30
N SER A 123 -4.49 1.13 11.01
CA SER A 123 -3.45 0.43 10.27
C SER A 123 -2.94 1.28 9.11
N SER A 124 -1.72 1.00 8.64
CA SER A 124 -1.17 1.63 7.44
C SER A 124 -0.22 0.68 6.73
N ARG A 125 -0.15 0.79 5.39
CA ARG A 125 0.84 0.07 4.61
C ARG A 125 2.18 0.78 4.72
N LEU A 126 3.19 0.08 5.23
CA LEU A 126 4.58 0.52 5.23
C LEU A 126 5.18 0.40 3.83
N ARG A 127 5.73 1.49 3.30
CA ARG A 127 6.51 1.57 2.06
C ARG A 127 7.95 1.96 2.38
N LYS A 128 8.84 1.84 1.39
CA LYS A 128 10.22 2.36 1.50
C LYS A 128 10.25 3.86 1.86
N THR A 129 9.25 4.61 1.41
CA THR A 129 9.06 6.04 1.67
C THR A 129 8.41 6.38 3.01
N GLY A 130 7.99 5.38 3.79
CA GLY A 130 7.28 5.55 5.07
C GLY A 130 5.86 4.99 5.05
N LEU A 131 5.05 5.44 6.00
CA LEU A 131 3.64 5.06 6.08
C LEU A 131 2.87 5.61 4.86
N THR A 132 1.74 4.97 4.55
CA THR A 132 0.85 5.47 3.49
C THR A 132 0.38 6.88 3.83
N LEU A 133 0.39 7.77 2.84
CA LEU A 133 0.07 9.20 2.92
C LEU A 133 1.07 10.07 3.68
N ASP A 134 2.04 9.49 4.38
CA ASP A 134 2.91 10.27 5.26
C ASP A 134 3.87 11.18 4.48
N ARG A 135 3.78 12.49 4.75
CA ARG A 135 4.58 13.57 4.14
C ARG A 135 4.58 13.52 2.61
N ASN A 136 3.45 13.11 2.02
CA ASN A 136 3.20 13.18 0.59
C ASN A 136 3.10 14.63 0.07
N TRP A 137 2.66 15.55 0.92
CA TRP A 137 2.50 16.96 0.62
C TRP A 137 3.42 17.84 1.47
N MET A 138 3.66 19.05 0.97
CA MET A 138 4.41 20.09 1.65
C MET A 138 3.89 21.46 1.23
N LEU A 139 4.00 22.44 2.12
CA LEU A 139 3.77 23.85 1.77
C LEU A 139 5.10 24.50 1.43
N VAL A 140 5.13 25.30 0.37
CA VAL A 140 6.30 26.07 -0.06
C VAL A 140 5.97 27.56 -0.19
N ASP A 141 6.99 28.41 -0.04
CA ASP A 141 6.89 29.85 -0.24
C ASP A 141 7.05 30.28 -1.72
N ALA A 142 7.16 31.59 -1.95
CA ALA A 142 7.37 32.18 -3.28
C ALA A 142 8.67 31.71 -3.96
N ASP A 143 9.71 31.43 -3.18
CA ASP A 143 11.02 30.95 -3.64
C ASP A 143 11.05 29.42 -3.80
N ARG A 144 9.89 28.76 -3.61
CA ARG A 144 9.72 27.30 -3.66
C ARG A 144 10.51 26.57 -2.58
N LYS A 145 10.77 27.25 -1.46
CA LYS A 145 11.38 26.68 -0.25
C LYS A 145 10.28 26.19 0.70
N PHE A 146 10.55 25.06 1.34
CA PHE A 146 9.62 24.45 2.28
C PHE A 146 9.35 25.31 3.52
N LEU A 147 8.11 25.30 3.98
CA LEU A 147 7.69 25.91 5.24
C LEU A 147 7.81 24.91 6.40
N THR A 148 8.10 25.41 7.60
CA THR A 148 8.21 24.59 8.82
C THR A 148 7.47 25.20 9.99
N ILE A 149 7.10 24.38 10.99
CA ILE A 149 6.56 24.90 12.26
C ILE A 149 7.54 25.80 13.03
N ARG A 150 8.85 25.72 12.74
CA ARG A 150 9.87 26.58 13.38
C ARG A 150 9.82 28.01 12.84
N SER A 151 9.58 28.15 11.54
CA SER A 151 9.44 29.45 10.88
C SER A 151 8.01 29.98 10.97
N ASP A 152 7.02 29.08 10.91
CA ASP A 152 5.60 29.41 10.79
C ASP A 152 4.75 28.49 11.71
N PRO A 153 4.66 28.78 13.02
CA PRO A 153 3.89 27.98 13.97
C PRO A 153 2.40 27.85 13.62
N LEU A 154 1.87 28.79 12.83
CA LEU A 154 0.49 28.78 12.31
C LEU A 154 0.14 27.50 11.53
N MET A 155 1.15 26.79 10.98
CA MET A 155 0.94 25.48 10.34
C MET A 155 0.35 24.44 11.29
N THR A 156 0.55 24.59 12.60
CA THR A 156 -0.02 23.69 13.62
C THR A 156 -1.54 23.81 13.73
N LEU A 157 -2.17 24.84 13.14
CA LEU A 157 -3.63 24.99 13.10
C LEU A 157 -4.25 24.48 11.80
N ILE A 158 -3.44 23.90 10.91
CA ILE A 158 -3.92 23.28 9.67
C ILE A 158 -4.17 21.81 9.96
N ASP A 159 -5.44 21.43 9.95
CA ASP A 159 -5.92 20.08 10.19
C ASP A 159 -6.04 19.31 8.88
N THR A 160 -5.78 18.00 8.94
CA THR A 160 -5.96 17.08 7.81
C THR A 160 -6.84 15.92 8.21
N ALA A 161 -7.67 15.45 7.28
CA ALA A 161 -8.53 14.29 7.47
C ALA A 161 -8.72 13.53 6.15
N LEU A 162 -9.08 12.24 6.25
CA LEU A 162 -9.60 11.50 5.12
C LEU A 162 -11.12 11.59 5.10
N VAL A 163 -11.68 11.89 3.93
CA VAL A 163 -13.12 11.95 3.69
C VAL A 163 -13.46 11.22 2.40
N ASP A 164 -14.70 10.75 2.28
CA ASP A 164 -15.18 10.12 1.06
C ASP A 164 -15.49 11.18 0.00
N GLY A 165 -15.00 10.94 -1.21
CA GLY A 165 -15.26 11.74 -2.38
C GLY A 165 -16.60 11.41 -3.04
N PRO A 166 -17.02 12.21 -4.03
CA PRO A 166 -18.30 12.03 -4.71
C PRO A 166 -18.47 10.67 -5.41
N GLU A 167 -17.38 10.04 -5.83
CA GLU A 167 -17.37 8.74 -6.51
C GLU A 167 -16.91 7.59 -5.58
N GLY A 168 -16.82 7.85 -4.27
CA GLY A 168 -16.35 6.89 -3.26
C GLY A 168 -14.84 6.73 -3.17
N GLU A 169 -14.08 7.60 -3.84
CA GLU A 169 -12.64 7.71 -3.70
C GLU A 169 -12.24 8.41 -2.39
N GLN A 170 -11.09 8.06 -1.81
CA GLN A 170 -10.60 8.77 -0.63
C GLN A 170 -9.99 10.13 -1.01
N MET A 171 -10.44 11.17 -0.32
CA MET A 171 -9.97 12.53 -0.45
C MET A 171 -9.21 12.94 0.81
N LEU A 172 -8.14 13.71 0.63
CA LEU A 172 -7.50 14.46 1.71
C LEU A 172 -8.21 15.79 1.85
N GLU A 173 -8.90 15.96 2.97
CA GLU A 173 -9.45 17.23 3.39
C GLU A 173 -8.39 18.01 4.18
N VAL A 174 -8.33 19.31 3.93
CA VAL A 174 -7.52 20.26 4.69
C VAL A 174 -8.42 21.39 5.19
N THR A 175 -8.39 21.62 6.50
CA THR A 175 -9.12 22.72 7.15
C THR A 175 -8.19 23.55 8.00
N ILE A 176 -8.61 24.77 8.33
CA ILE A 176 -7.82 25.67 9.18
C ILE A 176 -8.64 26.01 10.42
N HIS A 177 -8.14 25.59 11.57
CA HIS A 177 -8.79 25.77 12.86
C HIS A 177 -9.11 27.25 13.14
N GLY A 178 -10.35 27.52 13.55
CA GLY A 178 -10.84 28.88 13.81
C GLY A 178 -11.30 29.64 12.57
N THR A 179 -11.42 28.97 11.42
CA THR A 179 -11.95 29.52 10.17
C THR A 179 -12.91 28.54 9.50
N ASP A 180 -13.70 29.00 8.53
CA ASP A 180 -14.52 28.14 7.67
C ASP A 180 -13.75 27.62 6.43
N ALA A 181 -12.45 27.89 6.36
CA ALA A 181 -11.66 27.61 5.18
C ALA A 181 -11.39 26.11 5.03
N ARG A 182 -11.69 25.58 3.84
CA ARG A 182 -11.61 24.14 3.52
C ARG A 182 -11.21 23.92 2.07
N ILE A 183 -10.39 22.91 1.85
CA ILE A 183 -10.13 22.34 0.51
C ILE A 183 -10.12 20.82 0.59
N THR A 184 -10.35 20.17 -0.55
CA THR A 184 -10.22 18.72 -0.72
C THR A 184 -9.40 18.42 -1.96
N VAL A 185 -8.46 17.48 -1.85
CA VAL A 185 -7.67 16.96 -2.97
C VAL A 185 -7.69 15.44 -2.92
N PRO A 186 -7.53 14.70 -4.04
CA PRO A 186 -7.46 13.25 -3.98
C PRO A 186 -6.33 12.78 -3.06
N ALA A 187 -6.61 11.83 -2.15
CA ALA A 187 -5.59 11.28 -1.26
C ALA A 187 -4.60 10.37 -2.03
N HIS A 188 -5.07 9.79 -3.13
CA HIS A 188 -4.30 8.90 -4.00
C HIS A 188 -4.40 9.35 -5.46
N PRO A 189 -3.90 10.55 -5.81
CA PRO A 189 -4.06 11.08 -7.14
C PRO A 189 -3.28 10.22 -8.16
N SER A 190 -3.91 9.91 -9.29
CA SER A 190 -3.20 9.26 -10.40
C SER A 190 -2.22 10.23 -11.05
N GLN A 191 -1.21 9.72 -11.75
CA GLN A 191 -0.26 10.56 -12.48
C GLN A 191 -0.97 11.42 -13.54
N GLN A 192 -1.98 10.86 -14.21
CA GLN A 192 -2.80 11.58 -15.20
C GLN A 192 -3.58 12.73 -14.54
N TRP A 193 -4.16 12.48 -13.36
CA TRP A 193 -4.85 13.51 -12.60
C TRP A 193 -3.89 14.64 -12.21
N LEU A 194 -2.70 14.30 -11.70
CA LEU A 194 -1.68 15.29 -11.34
C LEU A 194 -1.28 16.14 -12.55
N GLN A 195 -0.97 15.52 -13.69
CA GLN A 195 -0.61 16.24 -14.92
C GLN A 195 -1.69 17.20 -15.41
N ALA A 196 -2.97 16.85 -15.21
CA ALA A 196 -4.09 17.69 -15.62
C ALA A 196 -4.41 18.84 -14.64
N HIS A 197 -4.13 18.68 -13.34
CA HIS A 197 -4.58 19.62 -12.30
C HIS A 197 -3.45 20.36 -11.57
N THR A 198 -2.19 20.02 -11.86
CA THR A 198 -1.02 20.57 -11.19
C THR A 198 0.10 20.85 -12.20
N THR A 199 1.13 21.56 -11.78
CA THR A 199 2.32 21.83 -12.59
C THR A 199 3.56 21.21 -11.94
N LEU A 200 4.32 20.42 -12.70
CA LEU A 200 5.58 19.87 -12.20
C LEU A 200 6.60 20.99 -12.07
N THR A 201 7.18 21.14 -10.88
CA THR A 201 8.14 22.20 -10.54
C THR A 201 9.29 21.63 -9.72
N ARG A 202 10.35 22.43 -9.57
CA ARG A 202 11.45 22.18 -8.63
C ARG A 202 11.18 22.91 -7.33
N VAL A 203 11.38 22.23 -6.22
CA VAL A 203 11.25 22.78 -4.86
C VAL A 203 12.50 22.42 -4.05
N GLU A 204 12.81 23.22 -3.04
CA GLU A 204 13.95 23.02 -2.16
C GLU A 204 13.50 22.53 -0.78
N ILE A 205 14.17 21.48 -0.29
CA ILE A 205 14.04 20.97 1.07
C ILE A 205 15.45 20.71 1.61
N TRP A 206 15.82 21.38 2.71
CA TRP A 206 17.16 21.27 3.31
C TRP A 206 18.30 21.48 2.31
N GLU A 207 18.28 22.55 1.52
CA GLU A 207 19.30 22.85 0.49
C GLU A 207 19.40 21.77 -0.61
N HIS A 208 18.49 20.80 -0.63
CA HIS A 208 18.37 19.80 -1.67
C HIS A 208 17.15 20.08 -2.53
N GLU A 209 17.35 20.13 -3.83
CA GLU A 209 16.25 20.27 -4.76
C GLU A 209 15.58 18.92 -5.06
N THR A 210 14.26 18.90 -5.05
CA THR A 210 13.43 17.77 -5.51
C THR A 210 12.31 18.27 -6.41
N ASP A 211 11.62 17.35 -7.07
CA ASP A 211 10.46 17.66 -7.89
C ASP A 211 9.15 17.56 -7.09
N ALA A 212 8.21 18.41 -7.45
CA ALA A 212 6.89 18.43 -6.85
C ALA A 212 5.82 18.89 -7.85
N TRP A 213 4.61 18.35 -7.69
CA TRP A 213 3.41 18.77 -8.39
C TRP A 213 2.76 19.91 -7.61
N GLN A 214 2.91 21.14 -8.10
CA GLN A 214 2.35 22.33 -7.47
C GLN A 214 0.89 22.53 -7.88
N TYR A 215 0.01 22.67 -6.88
CA TYR A 215 -1.40 22.96 -7.13
C TYR A 215 -1.60 24.40 -7.62
N GLY A 216 -2.73 24.64 -8.30
CA GLY A 216 -3.11 25.96 -8.81
C GLY A 216 -3.69 26.91 -7.76
N ALA A 217 -4.08 28.11 -8.18
CA ALA A 217 -4.64 29.14 -7.30
C ALA A 217 -5.91 28.70 -6.56
N ALA A 218 -6.78 27.90 -7.20
CA ALA A 218 -8.01 27.40 -6.58
C ALA A 218 -7.77 26.63 -5.27
N ILE A 219 -6.67 25.88 -5.20
CA ILE A 219 -6.25 25.16 -3.98
C ILE A 219 -5.41 26.04 -3.07
N ASN A 220 -4.54 26.88 -3.63
CA ASN A 220 -3.58 27.64 -2.84
C ASN A 220 -4.16 28.88 -2.16
N GLN A 221 -5.33 29.36 -2.58
CA GLN A 221 -5.92 30.59 -2.07
C GLN A 221 -6.13 30.55 -0.55
N ILE A 222 -6.61 29.41 -0.02
CA ILE A 222 -6.77 29.19 1.42
C ILE A 222 -5.48 29.45 2.21
N PHE A 223 -4.34 28.96 1.71
CA PHE A 223 -3.06 29.15 2.39
C PHE A 223 -2.54 30.57 2.23
N ARG A 224 -2.75 31.20 1.08
CA ARG A 224 -2.35 32.60 0.85
C ARG A 224 -3.12 33.54 1.77
N ASP A 225 -4.42 33.33 1.89
CA ASP A 225 -5.29 34.12 2.78
C ASP A 225 -4.94 33.86 4.25
N TYR A 226 -4.64 32.61 4.61
CA TYR A 226 -4.30 32.29 5.99
C TYR A 226 -2.92 32.82 6.42
N PHE A 227 -1.89 32.61 5.61
CA PHE A 227 -0.52 33.05 5.93
C PHE A 227 -0.24 34.50 5.55
N GLN A 228 -1.14 35.17 4.81
CA GLN A 228 -0.97 36.53 4.28
C GLN A 228 0.33 36.70 3.47
N LYS A 229 0.75 35.64 2.77
CA LYS A 229 1.94 35.60 1.92
C LYS A 229 1.80 34.56 0.82
N PRO A 230 2.60 34.62 -0.26
CA PRO A 230 2.58 33.59 -1.29
C PRO A 230 2.96 32.24 -0.70
N VAL A 231 2.00 31.32 -0.69
CA VAL A 231 2.17 29.93 -0.29
C VAL A 231 1.54 29.03 -1.35
N ALA A 232 2.17 27.89 -1.60
CA ALA A 232 1.62 26.85 -2.46
C ALA A 232 1.71 25.48 -1.79
N LEU A 233 0.64 24.70 -1.93
CA LEU A 233 0.65 23.27 -1.66
C LEU A 233 1.33 22.56 -2.82
N VAL A 234 2.19 21.61 -2.50
CA VAL A 234 2.84 20.74 -3.48
C VAL A 234 2.70 19.28 -3.05
N TYR A 235 2.51 18.40 -4.03
CA TYR A 235 2.53 16.95 -3.87
C TYR A 235 3.85 16.38 -4.40
N LYS A 236 4.36 15.30 -3.81
CA LYS A 236 5.66 14.74 -4.20
C LYS A 236 5.69 14.36 -5.70
N GLY A 237 6.72 14.84 -6.40
CA GLY A 237 6.95 14.53 -7.82
C GLY A 237 7.48 13.10 -8.05
N PRO A 238 7.55 12.65 -9.31
CA PRO A 238 7.97 11.29 -9.66
C PRO A 238 9.43 10.95 -9.33
N ALA A 239 10.35 11.91 -9.26
CA ALA A 239 11.76 11.62 -9.00
C ALA A 239 11.97 11.14 -7.55
N GLN A 240 12.83 10.15 -7.36
CA GLN A 240 13.13 9.68 -6.01
C GLN A 240 13.95 10.73 -5.25
N ARG A 241 13.55 11.03 -4.02
CA ARG A 241 14.36 11.81 -3.08
C ARG A 241 15.05 10.84 -2.14
N LEU A 242 16.29 10.45 -2.45
CA LEU A 242 17.09 9.64 -1.53
C LEU A 242 17.51 10.49 -0.35
N ASN A 243 17.28 9.98 0.85
CA ASN A 243 17.65 10.66 2.08
C ASN A 243 18.52 9.74 2.92
N ALA A 244 19.65 10.25 3.37
CA ALA A 244 20.49 9.56 4.34
C ALA A 244 20.14 10.02 5.75
N VAL A 245 20.26 9.12 6.71
CA VAL A 245 20.22 9.49 8.13
C VAL A 245 21.55 10.16 8.48
N ASN A 246 21.50 11.21 9.30
CA ASN A 246 22.70 11.83 9.90
C ASN A 246 23.31 10.87 10.94
N GLY A 247 23.94 9.79 10.48
CA GLY A 247 24.49 8.74 11.31
C GLY A 247 25.50 7.88 10.56
N ARG A 248 26.14 6.94 11.27
CA ARG A 248 27.10 6.01 10.67
C ARG A 248 26.38 5.06 9.71
N PRO A 249 26.77 4.96 8.43
CA PRO A 249 26.11 4.06 7.48
C PRO A 249 26.07 2.60 7.95
N ALA A 250 27.08 2.15 8.70
CA ALA A 250 27.13 0.81 9.28
C ALA A 250 25.99 0.51 10.29
N LEU A 251 25.41 1.54 10.92
CA LEU A 251 24.33 1.40 11.90
C LEU A 251 22.95 1.72 11.32
N TYR A 252 22.87 2.69 10.41
CA TYR A 252 21.61 3.22 9.89
C TYR A 252 21.29 2.77 8.45
N GLY A 253 22.19 2.03 7.83
CA GLY A 253 22.05 1.55 6.46
C GLY A 253 22.28 2.63 5.40
N HIS A 254 21.82 2.33 4.19
CA HIS A 254 21.95 3.20 3.03
C HIS A 254 20.79 4.19 2.93
N ALA A 255 20.98 5.24 2.13
CA ALA A 255 19.91 6.18 1.82
C ALA A 255 18.72 5.46 1.17
N VAL A 256 17.52 5.75 1.65
CA VAL A 256 16.26 5.20 1.12
C VAL A 256 15.43 6.34 0.52
N PRO A 257 14.48 6.06 -0.39
CA PRO A 257 13.63 7.11 -0.93
C PRO A 257 12.68 7.61 0.16
N HIS A 258 12.50 8.93 0.27
CA HIS A 258 11.48 9.58 1.08
C HIS A 258 10.61 10.48 0.19
N HIS A 259 9.45 10.84 0.71
CA HIS A 259 8.74 12.03 0.23
C HIS A 259 9.32 13.27 0.94
N PHE A 260 8.50 14.07 1.61
CA PHE A 260 8.93 15.30 2.29
C PHE A 260 9.28 15.11 3.79
N ALA A 261 9.52 13.87 4.22
CA ALA A 261 10.08 13.57 5.54
C ALA A 261 11.54 14.05 5.65
N ASP A 262 11.98 14.42 6.86
CA ASP A 262 13.29 15.07 7.08
C ASP A 262 14.47 14.12 7.10
N VAL A 263 14.42 13.07 7.92
CA VAL A 263 15.55 12.17 8.17
C VAL A 263 15.12 10.71 8.07
N VAL A 264 14.10 10.32 8.83
CA VAL A 264 13.62 8.93 8.92
C VAL A 264 12.18 8.78 8.44
N SER A 265 11.86 7.63 7.86
CA SER A 265 10.52 7.31 7.32
C SER A 265 9.52 6.89 8.39
N LEU A 266 10.01 6.51 9.57
CA LEU A 266 9.22 6.15 10.75
C LEU A 266 9.83 6.83 11.97
N GLN A 267 8.97 7.42 12.80
CA GLN A 267 9.33 7.92 14.11
C GLN A 267 8.57 7.12 15.14
N ILE A 268 9.29 6.68 16.19
CA ILE A 268 8.73 5.88 17.27
C ILE A 268 8.95 6.69 18.55
N ALA A 269 7.88 6.83 19.33
CA ALA A 269 7.91 7.41 20.66
C ALA A 269 7.27 6.43 21.64
N SER A 270 7.78 6.39 22.86
CA SER A 270 7.12 5.64 23.93
C SER A 270 6.00 6.49 24.54
N GLN A 271 4.94 5.85 25.02
CA GLN A 271 3.88 6.54 25.76
C GLN A 271 4.45 7.28 26.99
N ALA A 272 5.44 6.70 27.67
CA ALA A 272 6.11 7.35 28.79
C ALA A 272 6.82 8.65 28.39
N SER A 273 7.49 8.67 27.23
CA SER A 273 8.14 9.89 26.71
C SER A 273 7.13 10.97 26.35
N LEU A 274 5.98 10.60 25.77
CA LEU A 274 4.90 11.55 25.47
C LEU A 274 4.28 12.11 26.75
N HIS A 275 3.95 11.27 27.72
CA HIS A 275 3.44 11.72 29.02
C HIS A 275 4.42 12.63 29.77
N ASP A 276 5.73 12.40 29.66
CA ASP A 276 6.73 13.30 30.23
C ASP A 276 6.78 14.65 29.52
N LEU A 277 6.62 14.67 28.19
CA LEU A 277 6.50 15.91 27.42
C LEU A 277 5.25 16.70 27.79
N ASP A 278 4.08 16.05 27.85
CA ASP A 278 2.80 16.68 28.15
C ASP A 278 2.77 17.35 29.54
N ARG A 279 3.52 16.82 30.51
CA ARG A 279 3.65 17.45 31.84
C ARG A 279 4.46 18.75 31.85
N ARG A 280 5.20 19.04 30.77
CA ARG A 280 6.10 20.20 30.66
C ARG A 280 5.58 21.30 29.74
N LEU A 281 4.52 21.02 28.96
CA LEU A 281 3.80 21.96 28.10
C LEU A 281 2.63 22.60 28.85
#